data_AF-A0A848WZF3-F1
#
_entry.id   AF-A0A848WZF3-F1
#
_cell.length_a   1.000
_cell.length_b   1.000
_cell.length_c   1.000
_cell.angle_alpha   90.00
_cell.angle_beta   90.00
_cell.angle_gamma   90.00
#
_symmetry.space_group_name_H-M   'P 1'
#
loop_
_entity.id
_entity.type
_entity.pdbx_description
1 polymer ?
#
loop_
_entity_poly.entity_id
_entity_poly.type
_entity_poly.pdbx_seq_one_letter_code
_entity_poly.pdbx_strand_id
1 'polypeptide(L)'
;MDKKYKKKGLVVVAPEVQGSPKESIEKLVEEEKMAYTVTSGISGPSLGRGIPRTAVFDTKGKLIYVGHPMARETEKAIKDALKDVEESGDDSSGLTSRKQDLVAKRGWTNAEGKTIEATLVEVVGTTGHFKFPNGRKFEYDITKLSADDQELIKKAQEAPAGDE
;
A
#
# COMPACT_ATOMS: atom_id res chain seq x y z
N MET A 1 -12.32 6.40 15.09
CA MET A 1 -11.07 5.66 14.79
C MET A 1 -10.66 5.85 13.34
N ASP A 2 -11.54 5.51 12.39
CA ASP A 2 -11.37 5.71 10.94
C ASP A 2 -10.78 7.08 10.53
N LYS A 3 -11.52 8.18 10.71
CA LYS A 3 -11.08 9.55 10.34
C LYS A 3 -9.70 9.96 10.85
N LYS A 4 -9.27 9.42 12.01
CA LYS A 4 -7.99 9.76 12.66
C LYS A 4 -6.80 9.04 12.03
N TYR A 5 -6.99 7.81 11.57
CA TYR A 5 -5.92 6.94 11.10
C TYR A 5 -5.98 6.64 9.60
N LYS A 6 -7.04 7.06 8.91
CA LYS A 6 -7.18 6.96 7.45
C LYS A 6 -5.97 7.52 6.71
N LYS A 7 -5.50 8.71 7.12
CA LYS A 7 -4.28 9.35 6.55
C LYS A 7 -2.99 8.59 6.81
N LYS A 8 -2.99 7.63 7.74
CA LYS A 8 -1.84 6.77 8.07
C LYS A 8 -1.93 5.40 7.39
N GLY A 9 -2.86 5.22 6.44
CA GLY A 9 -3.07 3.96 5.74
C GLY A 9 -4.04 2.99 6.43
N LEU A 10 -4.78 3.42 7.46
CA LEU A 10 -5.83 2.57 8.04
C LEU A 10 -7.01 2.45 7.07
N VAL A 11 -7.30 1.22 6.66
CA VAL A 11 -8.52 0.86 5.94
C VAL A 11 -9.48 0.19 6.92
N VAL A 12 -10.73 0.65 6.96
CA VAL A 12 -11.79 0.04 7.77
C VAL A 12 -12.83 -0.58 6.85
N VAL A 13 -13.14 -1.85 7.09
CA VAL A 13 -14.22 -2.58 6.42
C VAL A 13 -15.18 -3.07 7.50
N ALA A 14 -16.45 -2.72 7.36
CA ALA A 14 -17.51 -3.10 8.29
C ALA A 14 -18.41 -4.17 7.65
N PRO A 15 -18.21 -5.46 7.96
CA PRO A 15 -19.12 -6.50 7.52
C PRO A 15 -20.39 -6.51 8.37
N GLU A 16 -21.54 -6.38 7.72
CA GLU A 16 -22.84 -6.61 8.32
C GLU A 16 -23.14 -8.10 8.30
N VAL A 17 -23.42 -8.68 9.47
CA VAL A 17 -23.66 -10.13 9.62
C VAL A 17 -25.01 -10.42 10.29
N GLN A 18 -25.82 -9.40 10.55
CA GLN A 18 -27.14 -9.56 11.17
C GLN A 18 -28.25 -9.76 10.13
N GLY A 19 -27.95 -9.62 8.84
CA GLY A 19 -28.92 -9.81 7.76
C GLY A 19 -29.89 -8.64 7.63
N SER A 20 -29.46 -7.44 8.02
CA SER A 20 -30.27 -6.23 7.91
C SER A 20 -30.55 -5.90 6.44
N PRO A 21 -31.73 -5.33 6.10
CA PRO A 21 -32.04 -4.94 4.73
C PRO A 21 -31.10 -3.81 4.27
N LYS A 22 -30.69 -3.88 3.01
CA LYS A 22 -29.73 -2.95 2.41
C LYS A 22 -30.12 -1.48 2.60
N GLU A 23 -31.40 -1.17 2.44
CA GLU A 23 -31.93 0.20 2.59
C GLU A 23 -31.72 0.78 3.99
N SER A 24 -31.82 -0.05 5.03
CA SER A 24 -31.56 0.40 6.42
C SER A 24 -30.08 0.66 6.66
N ILE A 25 -29.22 -0.13 6.01
CA ILE A 25 -27.77 0.05 6.08
C ILE A 25 -27.37 1.32 5.32
N GLU A 26 -27.90 1.53 4.11
CA GLU A 26 -27.64 2.72 3.29
C GLU A 26 -28.08 4.00 4.01
N LYS A 27 -29.29 4.01 4.58
CA LYS A 27 -29.77 5.14 5.38
C LYS A 27 -28.84 5.45 6.56
N LEU A 28 -28.37 4.42 7.28
CA LEU A 28 -27.46 4.60 8.40
C LEU A 28 -26.09 5.12 7.96
N VAL A 29 -25.57 4.64 6.82
CA VAL A 29 -24.30 5.09 6.23
C VAL A 29 -24.37 6.59 5.87
N GLU A 30 -25.49 7.03 5.30
CA GLU A 30 -25.74 8.43 4.97
C GLU A 30 -25.93 9.31 6.23
N GLU A 31 -26.74 8.85 7.19
CA GLU A 31 -27.05 9.57 8.43
C GLU A 31 -25.79 9.80 9.28
N GLU A 32 -24.99 8.75 9.47
CA GLU A 32 -23.76 8.79 10.28
C GLU A 32 -22.54 9.29 9.49
N LYS A 33 -22.71 9.60 8.20
CA LYS A 33 -21.64 10.02 7.28
C LYS A 33 -20.43 9.09 7.37
N MET A 34 -20.68 7.79 7.28
CA MET A 34 -19.64 6.78 7.40
C MET A 34 -18.70 6.87 6.20
N ALA A 35 -17.41 7.03 6.47
CA ALA A 35 -16.38 7.22 5.44
C ALA A 35 -15.63 5.92 5.07
N TYR A 36 -16.16 4.78 5.52
CA TYR A 36 -15.57 3.45 5.41
C TYR A 36 -16.53 2.47 4.76
N THR A 37 -15.99 1.43 4.14
CA THR A 37 -16.76 0.47 3.33
C THR A 37 -17.59 -0.46 4.21
N VAL A 38 -18.88 -0.60 3.89
CA VAL A 38 -19.78 -1.59 4.49
C VAL A 38 -20.02 -2.72 3.50
N THR A 39 -19.96 -3.97 3.98
CA THR A 39 -20.11 -5.18 3.16
C THR A 39 -21.19 -6.09 3.72
N SER A 40 -21.83 -6.89 2.87
CA SER A 40 -22.77 -7.92 3.29
C SER A 40 -22.01 -9.21 3.60
N GLY A 41 -21.98 -9.60 4.86
CA GLY A 41 -21.24 -10.76 5.34
C GLY A 41 -19.72 -10.58 5.36
N ILE A 42 -19.04 -11.59 5.89
CA ILE A 42 -17.58 -11.73 5.83
C ILE A 42 -17.23 -13.20 5.70
N SER A 43 -16.23 -13.49 4.85
CA SER A 43 -15.53 -14.76 4.85
C SER A 43 -14.13 -14.52 5.42
N GLY A 44 -13.78 -15.18 6.52
CA GLY A 44 -12.56 -14.85 7.24
C GLY A 44 -12.40 -15.62 8.56
N PRO A 45 -11.40 -15.25 9.38
CA PRO A 45 -11.15 -15.90 10.65
C PRO A 45 -12.38 -15.79 11.58
N SER A 46 -12.63 -16.83 12.37
CA SER A 46 -13.71 -16.80 13.35
C SER A 46 -13.48 -15.67 14.35
N LEU A 47 -14.38 -14.69 14.36
CA LEU A 47 -14.28 -13.51 15.24
C LEU A 47 -14.76 -13.78 16.67
N GLY A 48 -15.17 -15.02 16.98
CA GLY A 48 -15.79 -15.42 18.23
C GLY A 48 -17.31 -15.25 18.23
N ARG A 49 -17.94 -15.45 19.39
CA ARG A 49 -19.41 -15.27 19.58
C ARG A 49 -19.74 -13.85 20.03
N GLY A 50 -20.87 -13.33 19.57
CA GLY A 50 -21.41 -12.02 19.94
C GLY A 50 -20.97 -10.90 19.01
N ILE A 51 -21.77 -9.84 18.97
CA ILE A 51 -21.54 -8.59 18.22
C ILE A 51 -21.63 -7.42 19.21
N PRO A 52 -20.89 -6.31 19.00
CA PRO A 52 -19.97 -6.03 17.89
C PRO A 52 -18.57 -6.60 18.11
N ARG A 53 -17.88 -6.92 16.99
CA ARG A 53 -16.51 -7.48 17.00
C ARG A 53 -15.61 -6.76 16.00
N THR A 54 -14.32 -6.80 16.29
CA THR A 54 -13.29 -6.19 15.46
C THR A 54 -12.13 -7.16 15.32
N ALA A 55 -11.70 -7.37 14.08
CA ALA A 55 -10.40 -7.95 13.76
C ALA A 55 -9.47 -6.84 13.28
N VAL A 56 -8.21 -6.88 13.71
CA VAL A 56 -7.16 -6.00 13.20
C VAL A 56 -6.12 -6.87 12.51
N PHE A 57 -5.82 -6.50 11.28
CA PHE A 57 -4.77 -7.12 10.47
C PHE A 57 -3.60 -6.14 10.34
N ASP A 58 -2.38 -6.67 10.31
CA ASP A 58 -1.19 -5.88 10.00
C ASP A 58 -1.07 -5.62 8.48
N THR A 59 -0.04 -4.87 8.09
CA THR A 59 0.27 -4.54 6.68
C THR A 59 0.60 -5.76 5.81
N LYS A 60 0.89 -6.90 6.42
CA LYS A 60 1.18 -8.18 5.75
C LYS A 60 -0.06 -9.08 5.66
N GLY A 61 -1.21 -8.60 6.12
CA GLY A 61 -2.47 -9.36 6.15
C GLY A 61 -2.52 -10.39 7.28
N LYS A 62 -1.60 -10.33 8.25
CA LYS A 62 -1.63 -11.20 9.42
C LYS A 62 -2.63 -10.66 10.43
N LEU A 63 -3.50 -11.53 10.93
CA LEU A 63 -4.40 -11.21 12.03
C LEU A 63 -3.60 -11.02 13.32
N ILE A 64 -3.65 -9.83 13.90
CA ILE A 64 -2.91 -9.48 15.12
C ILE A 64 -3.80 -9.28 16.34
N TYR A 65 -5.10 -9.04 16.14
CA TYR A 65 -6.04 -8.85 17.24
C TYR A 65 -7.48 -9.18 16.84
N VAL A 66 -8.23 -9.75 17.78
CA VAL A 66 -9.67 -10.03 17.65
C VAL A 66 -10.34 -9.70 18.99
N GLY A 67 -11.27 -8.75 18.98
CA GLY A 67 -11.82 -8.22 20.23
C GLY A 67 -13.08 -7.36 20.07
N HIS A 68 -13.46 -6.67 21.15
CA HIS A 68 -14.55 -5.71 21.13
C HIS A 68 -14.05 -4.33 20.63
N PRO A 69 -14.79 -3.61 19.76
CA PRO A 69 -14.33 -2.35 19.18
C PRO A 69 -13.96 -1.27 20.21
N MET A 70 -14.65 -1.24 21.36
CA MET A 70 -14.41 -0.26 22.43
C MET A 70 -13.32 -0.68 23.44
N ALA A 71 -12.70 -1.85 23.28
CA ALA A 71 -11.61 -2.27 24.17
C ALA A 71 -10.35 -1.41 23.91
N ARG A 72 -9.62 -1.08 24.98
CA ARG A 72 -8.37 -0.29 24.89
C ARG A 72 -7.30 -1.01 24.06
N GLU A 73 -7.34 -2.34 24.06
CA GLU A 73 -6.45 -3.22 23.30
C GLU A 73 -6.63 -3.06 21.79
N THR A 74 -7.85 -2.78 21.33
CA THR A 74 -8.16 -2.55 19.91
C THR A 74 -7.41 -1.33 19.39
N GLU A 75 -7.48 -0.20 20.09
CA GLU A 75 -6.78 1.02 19.69
C GLU A 75 -5.25 0.82 19.76
N LYS A 76 -4.76 0.07 20.74
CA LYS A 76 -3.33 -0.27 20.85
C LYS A 76 -2.86 -1.11 19.67
N ALA A 77 -3.59 -2.15 19.29
CA ALA A 77 -3.27 -3.00 18.14
C ALA A 77 -3.23 -2.20 16.83
N ILE A 78 -4.20 -1.31 16.61
CA ILE A 78 -4.23 -0.43 15.44
C ILE A 78 -3.00 0.49 15.43
N LYS A 79 -2.69 1.15 16.55
CA LYS A 79 -1.52 2.04 16.64
C LYS A 79 -0.22 1.29 16.38
N ASP A 80 -0.10 0.06 16.87
CA ASP A 80 1.12 -0.74 16.68
C ASP A 80 1.29 -1.16 15.23
N ALA A 81 0.23 -1.66 14.58
CA ALA A 81 0.24 -1.98 13.15
C ALA A 81 0.55 -0.77 12.26
N LEU A 82 0.13 0.42 12.67
CA LEU A 82 0.39 1.66 11.94
C LEU A 82 1.78 2.25 12.19
N LYS A 83 2.57 1.75 13.15
CA LYS A 83 3.98 2.19 13.32
C LYS A 83 4.88 1.60 12.25
N ASP A 84 4.58 0.39 11.79
CA ASP A 84 5.32 -0.29 10.72
C ASP A 84 4.97 0.26 9.34
N VAL A 85 3.94 1.11 9.25
CA VAL A 85 3.66 1.94 8.09
C VAL A 85 4.58 3.15 8.18
N GLU A 86 5.79 3.05 7.65
CA GLU A 86 6.60 4.25 7.36
C GLU A 86 5.73 5.24 6.56
N GLU A 87 5.92 6.54 6.77
CA GLU A 87 5.28 7.63 6.01
C GLU A 87 5.71 7.61 4.53
N SER A 88 5.34 6.54 3.83
CA SER A 88 5.19 6.54 2.40
C SER A 88 3.86 7.20 2.15
N GLY A 89 3.89 8.52 1.93
CA GLY A 89 2.78 9.23 1.31
C GLY A 89 2.49 8.59 -0.04
N ASP A 90 1.60 7.60 -0.04
CA ASP A 90 1.07 6.96 -1.21
C ASP A 90 -0.41 6.68 -0.91
N ASP A 91 -1.21 7.73 -1.08
CA ASP A 91 -2.65 7.62 -1.28
C ASP A 91 -2.87 6.80 -2.55
N SER A 92 -2.89 5.47 -2.45
CA SER A 92 -3.56 4.66 -3.45
C SER A 92 -4.02 3.31 -2.91
N SER A 93 -5.32 3.28 -2.63
CA SER A 93 -6.24 2.17 -2.88
C SER A 93 -5.61 1.02 -3.68
N GLY A 94 -5.23 -0.04 -2.99
CA GLY A 94 -4.75 -1.28 -3.59
C GLY A 94 -5.86 -1.98 -4.37
N LEU A 95 -5.98 -1.68 -5.67
CA LEU A 95 -6.56 -2.57 -6.68
C LEU A 95 -6.28 -2.17 -8.14
N THR A 96 -5.50 -1.13 -8.43
CA THR A 96 -5.15 -0.79 -9.83
C THR A 96 -3.68 -0.48 -10.00
N SER A 97 -3.02 -1.32 -10.81
CA SER A 97 -1.71 -1.09 -11.42
C SER A 97 -0.55 -0.96 -10.45
N ARG A 98 0.05 -2.10 -10.09
CA ARG A 98 1.48 -2.14 -9.77
C ARG A 98 2.18 -1.51 -10.98
N LYS A 99 2.58 -0.23 -10.92
CA LYS A 99 3.53 0.35 -11.88
C LYS A 99 4.69 -0.64 -11.87
N GLN A 100 4.80 -1.43 -12.93
CA GLN A 100 5.93 -2.34 -13.07
C GLN A 100 7.17 -1.46 -13.05
N ASP A 101 8.15 -1.86 -12.25
CA ASP A 101 9.43 -1.16 -12.22
C ASP A 101 9.96 -1.07 -13.65
N LEU A 102 10.32 0.14 -14.11
CA LEU A 102 10.79 0.38 -15.48
C LEU A 102 11.97 -0.54 -15.84
N VAL A 103 12.87 -0.77 -14.88
CA VAL A 103 13.93 -1.78 -14.99
C VAL A 103 14.11 -2.48 -13.65
N ALA A 104 14.06 -3.81 -13.68
CA ALA A 104 14.28 -4.66 -12.51
C ALA A 104 15.67 -4.44 -11.87
N LYS A 105 15.84 -4.92 -10.63
CA LYS A 105 17.04 -4.74 -9.82
C LYS A 105 18.31 -5.13 -10.59
N ARG A 106 19.24 -4.19 -10.77
CA ARG A 106 20.55 -4.41 -11.40
C ARG A 106 21.63 -3.48 -10.85
N GLY A 107 22.88 -3.76 -11.20
CA GLY A 107 24.00 -2.85 -10.96
C GLY A 107 24.04 -1.76 -12.03
N TRP A 108 23.88 -0.52 -11.62
CA TRP A 108 24.01 0.68 -12.45
C TRP A 108 25.41 1.25 -12.28
N THR A 109 26.15 1.40 -13.37
CA THR A 109 27.51 1.94 -13.31
C THR A 109 27.49 3.41 -13.65
N ASN A 110 28.01 4.26 -12.76
CA ASN A 110 28.14 5.68 -13.05
C ASN A 110 29.39 5.98 -13.90
N ALA A 111 29.48 7.20 -14.43
CA ALA A 111 30.63 7.66 -15.21
C ALA A 111 31.97 7.61 -14.45
N GLU A 112 31.94 7.51 -13.12
CA GLU A 112 33.12 7.37 -12.25
C GLU A 112 33.52 5.90 -12.02
N GLY A 113 32.83 4.94 -12.65
CA GLY A 113 33.09 3.50 -12.52
C GLY A 113 32.54 2.87 -11.24
N LYS A 114 31.71 3.58 -10.47
CA LYS A 114 31.06 3.09 -9.26
C LYS A 114 29.73 2.41 -9.62
N THR A 115 29.62 1.14 -9.25
CA THR A 115 28.39 0.36 -9.42
C THR A 115 27.45 0.55 -8.22
N ILE A 116 26.17 0.77 -8.50
CA ILE A 116 25.11 0.94 -7.51
C ILE A 116 24.01 -0.08 -7.81
N GLU A 117 23.72 -0.97 -6.85
CA GLU A 117 22.61 -1.92 -7.00
C GLU A 117 21.27 -1.24 -6.69
N ALA A 118 20.43 -1.07 -7.71
CA ALA A 118 19.12 -0.47 -7.57
C ALA A 118 18.14 -0.95 -8.65
N THR A 119 16.85 -0.75 -8.40
CA THR A 119 15.75 -0.93 -9.35
C THR A 119 15.36 0.44 -9.88
N LEU A 120 15.19 0.62 -11.20
CA LEU A 120 14.69 1.88 -11.76
C LEU A 120 13.16 1.83 -11.78
N VAL A 121 12.54 2.74 -11.04
CA VAL A 121 11.08 2.80 -10.89
C VAL A 121 10.47 3.62 -12.01
N GLU A 122 11.03 4.80 -12.27
CA GLU A 122 10.48 5.77 -13.22
C GLU A 122 11.57 6.74 -13.67
N VAL A 123 11.41 7.36 -14.84
CA VAL A 123 12.28 8.43 -15.33
C VAL A 123 11.41 9.63 -15.65
N VAL A 124 11.77 10.77 -15.06
CA VAL A 124 11.10 12.06 -15.30
C VAL A 124 12.13 13.01 -15.89
N GLY A 125 12.02 13.27 -17.20
CA GLY A 125 13.00 14.06 -17.92
C GLY A 125 14.38 13.38 -17.94
N THR A 126 15.37 13.99 -17.28
CA THR A 126 16.73 13.45 -17.13
C THR A 126 16.99 12.82 -15.76
N THR A 127 15.99 12.78 -14.89
CA THR A 127 16.12 12.25 -13.53
C THR A 127 15.46 10.88 -13.41
N GLY A 128 16.27 9.87 -13.13
CA GLY A 128 15.81 8.52 -12.82
C GLY A 128 15.49 8.39 -11.33
N HIS A 129 14.33 7.81 -11.03
CA HIS A 129 13.89 7.47 -9.69
C HIS A 129 14.26 6.02 -9.41
N PHE A 130 15.32 5.82 -8.63
CA PHE A 130 15.86 4.52 -8.29
C PHE A 130 15.40 4.07 -6.91
N LYS A 131 15.34 2.76 -6.71
CA LYS A 131 14.98 2.12 -5.45
C LYS A 131 16.06 1.11 -5.07
N PHE A 132 16.68 1.31 -3.93
CA PHE A 132 17.62 0.36 -3.34
C PHE A 132 16.92 -0.94 -2.91
N PRO A 133 17.67 -2.05 -2.73
CA PRO A 133 17.12 -3.30 -2.22
C PRO A 133 16.53 -3.18 -0.80
N ASN A 134 16.98 -2.19 -0.01
CA ASN A 134 16.41 -1.87 1.30
C ASN A 134 15.08 -1.09 1.24
N GLY A 135 14.57 -0.80 0.03
CA GLY A 135 13.32 -0.07 -0.17
C GLY A 135 13.47 1.45 -0.26
N ARG A 136 14.64 2.01 0.11
CA ARG A 136 14.89 3.45 0.04
C ARG A 136 14.93 3.92 -1.41
N LYS A 137 14.17 4.97 -1.71
CA LYS A 137 14.17 5.63 -3.02
C LYS A 137 15.24 6.72 -3.06
N PHE A 138 15.84 6.92 -4.21
CA PHE A 138 16.76 8.03 -4.48
C PHE A 138 16.65 8.46 -5.94
N GLU A 139 16.89 9.75 -6.17
CA GLU A 139 16.91 10.32 -7.50
C GLU A 139 18.36 10.40 -7.99
N TYR A 140 18.58 10.01 -9.24
CA TYR A 140 19.88 10.09 -9.87
C TYR A 140 19.75 10.50 -11.32
N ASP A 141 20.66 11.35 -11.77
CA ASP A 141 20.67 11.83 -13.15
C ASP A 141 21.14 10.71 -14.08
N ILE A 142 20.27 10.28 -15.00
CA ILE A 142 20.59 9.16 -15.89
C ILE A 142 21.73 9.50 -16.83
N THR A 143 21.98 10.79 -17.12
CA THR A 143 23.10 11.23 -17.97
C THR A 143 24.47 11.00 -17.32
N LYS A 144 24.49 10.74 -16.01
CA LYS A 144 25.70 10.40 -15.24
C LYS A 144 25.93 8.89 -15.12
N LEU A 145 25.09 8.07 -15.75
CA LEU A 145 25.30 6.64 -15.88
C LEU A 145 26.20 6.32 -17.08
N SER A 146 26.69 5.09 -17.15
CA SER A 146 27.42 4.58 -18.31
C SER A 146 26.57 4.67 -19.59
N ALA A 147 27.21 4.75 -20.76
CA ALA A 147 26.48 4.79 -22.03
C ALA A 147 25.57 3.57 -22.22
N ASP A 148 26.06 2.38 -21.85
CA ASP A 148 25.30 1.13 -21.87
C ASP A 148 24.03 1.20 -21.00
N ASP A 149 24.15 1.75 -19.77
CA ASP A 149 23.01 1.90 -18.87
C ASP A 149 22.03 2.97 -19.37
N GLN A 150 22.52 4.06 -19.97
CA GLN A 150 21.68 5.10 -20.58
C GLN A 150 20.84 4.57 -21.73
N GLU A 151 21.44 3.77 -22.62
CA GLU A 151 20.72 3.12 -23.72
C GLU A 151 19.65 2.15 -23.21
N LEU A 152 19.95 1.42 -22.13
CA LEU A 152 18.99 0.51 -21.52
C LEU A 152 17.78 1.25 -20.94
N ILE A 153 18.02 2.37 -20.24
CA ILE A 153 16.94 3.21 -19.70
C ILE A 153 16.06 3.75 -20.83
N LYS A 154 16.67 4.25 -21.90
CA LYS A 154 15.95 4.74 -23.07
C LYS A 154 15.09 3.63 -23.69
N LYS A 155 15.65 2.43 -23.88
CA LYS A 155 14.92 1.27 -24.38
C LYS A 155 13.76 0.87 -23.47
N ALA A 156 13.95 0.95 -22.15
CA ALA A 156 12.89 0.65 -21.18
C ALA A 156 11.78 1.72 -21.15
N GLN A 157 12.10 2.99 -21.44
CA GLN A 157 11.09 4.04 -21.62
C GLN A 157 10.28 3.86 -22.91
N GLU A 158 10.90 3.35 -23.98
CA GLU A 158 10.24 3.10 -25.26
C GLU A 158 9.42 1.80 -25.29
N ALA A 159 9.76 0.83 -24.44
CA ALA A 159 9.06 -0.46 -24.33
C ALA A 159 8.45 -0.65 -22.93
N PRO A 160 7.33 0.01 -22.60
CA PRO A 160 6.61 -0.29 -21.36
C PRO A 160 5.95 -1.68 -21.48
N ALA A 161 6.66 -2.71 -21.02
CA ALA A 161 6.13 -4.04 -20.68
C ALA A 161 5.07 -4.62 -21.64
N GLY A 162 5.52 -5.09 -22.79
CA GLY A 162 4.78 -6.03 -23.64
C GLY A 162 5.60 -7.30 -23.87
N ASP A 163 4.99 -8.43 -23.53
CA ASP A 163 5.34 -9.82 -23.87
C ASP A 163 6.63 -10.41 -23.27
N GLU A 164 6.48 -11.37 -22.35
CA GLU A 164 6.50 -12.81 -22.70
C GLU A 164 5.78 -13.67 -21.63
#